data_AF-A0A388P0B0-F1
#
_entry.id   AF-A0A388P0B0-F1
#
_cell.length_a   1.000
_cell.length_b   1.000
_cell.length_c   1.000
_cell.angle_alpha   90.00
_cell.angle_beta   90.00
_cell.angle_gamma   90.00
#
_symmetry.space_group_name_H-M   'P 1'
#
loop_
_entity.id
_entity.type
_entity.pdbx_description
1 polymer ?
#
loop_
_entity_poly.entity_id
_entity_poly.type
_entity_poly.pdbx_seq_one_letter_code
_entity_poly.pdbx_strand_id
1 'polypeptide(L)'
;MTTENLEPSRRRGRARTATTEVKLPEQKPFKQPRMRYAPTKVLSDDELESIHHASLRILSDYGMDFLDPDARNLLQKAGAKIEDQRVRFDPEMVLETIKTCPSEFKLHARNPAHTLNVGGDWMAFGSVASTPNFIGLDGIRHPGTRQDFKNSSS
;
A
#
# COMPACT_ATOMS: atom_id res chain seq x y z
N MET A 1 75.11 -37.36 -3.73
CA MET A 1 75.18 -36.16 -4.59
C MET A 1 74.18 -36.40 -5.72
N THR A 2 73.08 -35.68 -5.90
CA THR A 2 72.60 -34.44 -5.28
C THR A 2 71.10 -34.37 -5.56
N THR A 3 70.30 -34.14 -4.52
CA THR A 3 68.87 -33.81 -4.59
C THR A 3 68.70 -32.30 -4.67
N GLU A 4 67.90 -31.79 -5.61
CA GLU A 4 67.30 -30.44 -5.54
C GLU A 4 66.16 -30.38 -6.59
N ASN A 5 64.90 -30.46 -6.17
CA ASN A 5 64.02 -29.39 -5.64
C ASN A 5 63.15 -28.78 -6.75
N LEU A 6 61.92 -29.29 -6.83
CA LEU A 6 60.80 -28.66 -7.51
C LEU A 6 60.37 -27.41 -6.72
N GLU A 7 60.62 -26.23 -7.29
CA GLU A 7 60.14 -24.96 -6.75
C GLU A 7 58.61 -24.86 -6.85
N PRO A 8 57.88 -24.55 -5.76
CA PRO A 8 56.45 -24.32 -5.81
C PRO A 8 56.15 -22.93 -6.41
N SER A 9 55.51 -22.91 -7.58
CA SER A 9 55.02 -21.69 -8.23
C SER A 9 54.12 -20.88 -7.29
N ARG A 10 54.62 -19.71 -6.88
CA ARG A 10 53.95 -18.75 -5.99
C ARG A 10 52.57 -18.33 -6.51
N ARG A 11 51.60 -18.34 -5.60
CA ARG A 11 50.24 -17.78 -5.72
C ARG A 11 50.24 -16.42 -6.44
N ARG A 12 49.60 -16.36 -7.61
CA ARG A 12 48.95 -15.12 -8.06
C ARG A 12 47.53 -15.13 -7.54
N GLY A 13 47.32 -14.46 -6.42
CA GLY A 13 45.98 -14.13 -5.95
C GLY A 13 45.26 -13.42 -7.09
N ARG A 14 44.12 -13.99 -7.52
CA ARG A 14 43.15 -13.25 -8.32
C ARG A 14 42.71 -12.11 -7.42
N ALA A 15 43.29 -10.94 -7.64
CA ALA A 15 42.85 -9.70 -7.02
C ALA A 15 41.33 -9.69 -7.20
N ARG A 16 40.61 -9.66 -6.08
CA ARG A 16 39.17 -9.38 -6.07
C ARG A 16 39.07 -7.99 -6.67
N THR A 17 38.78 -7.95 -7.97
CA THR A 17 38.52 -6.71 -8.70
C THR A 17 37.51 -5.93 -7.88
N ALA A 18 37.89 -4.68 -7.64
CA ALA A 18 37.17 -3.70 -6.86
C ALA A 18 35.66 -3.84 -7.02
N THR A 19 34.96 -3.70 -5.90
CA THR A 19 33.53 -3.39 -5.82
C THR A 19 33.14 -2.51 -7.01
N THR A 20 32.52 -3.12 -8.02
CA THR A 20 31.93 -2.38 -9.12
C THR A 20 30.88 -1.49 -8.47
N GLU A 21 31.18 -0.18 -8.41
CA GLU A 21 30.24 0.83 -7.98
C GLU A 21 28.97 0.63 -8.81
N VAL A 22 27.90 0.14 -8.18
CA VAL A 22 26.62 -0.05 -8.86
C VAL A 22 26.07 1.35 -9.12
N LYS A 23 26.38 1.91 -10.30
CA LYS A 23 25.75 3.14 -10.75
C LYS A 23 24.28 2.84 -10.99
N LEU A 24 23.44 3.32 -10.06
CA LEU A 24 22.00 3.30 -10.25
C LEU A 24 21.66 4.11 -11.50
N PRO A 25 20.68 3.67 -12.30
CA PRO A 25 20.22 4.44 -13.45
C PRO A 25 19.65 5.80 -12.99
N GLU A 26 19.83 6.82 -13.82
CA GLU A 26 19.26 8.15 -13.54
C GLU A 26 17.74 8.07 -13.47
N GLN A 27 17.18 8.56 -12.36
CA GLN A 27 15.73 8.55 -12.14
C GLN A 27 15.06 9.60 -13.01
N LYS A 28 14.06 9.19 -13.80
CA LYS A 28 13.25 10.12 -14.61
C LYS A 28 12.46 11.08 -13.71
N PRO A 29 12.12 12.29 -14.21
CA PRO A 29 11.24 13.20 -13.50
C PRO A 29 9.92 12.52 -13.11
N PHE A 30 9.43 12.85 -11.91
CA PHE A 30 8.19 12.30 -11.41
C PHE A 30 7.02 12.64 -12.35
N LYS A 31 6.22 11.62 -12.68
CA LYS A 31 4.96 11.77 -13.39
C LYS A 31 3.99 10.69 -12.93
N GLN A 32 2.82 11.09 -12.43
CA GLN A 32 1.81 10.13 -12.03
C GLN A 32 1.25 9.38 -13.27
N PRO A 33 1.27 8.05 -13.27
CA PRO A 33 0.76 7.27 -14.38
C PRO A 33 -0.78 7.24 -14.40
N ARG A 34 -1.33 7.00 -15.59
CA ARG A 34 -2.77 6.83 -15.84
C ARG A 34 -3.04 5.47 -16.46
N MET A 35 -4.14 4.85 -16.08
CA MET A 35 -4.61 3.58 -16.63
C MET A 35 -5.21 3.83 -18.02
N ARG A 36 -4.54 3.34 -19.06
CA ARG A 36 -4.93 3.60 -20.46
C ARG A 36 -5.99 2.64 -21.00
N TYR A 37 -6.22 1.54 -20.30
CA TYR A 37 -7.19 0.52 -20.70
C TYR A 37 -8.41 0.60 -19.79
N ALA A 38 -9.57 0.29 -20.34
CA ALA A 38 -10.78 0.14 -19.55
C ALA A 38 -10.59 -0.96 -18.49
N PRO A 39 -11.16 -0.81 -17.28
CA PRO A 39 -11.17 -1.88 -16.29
C PRO A 39 -11.79 -3.16 -16.86
N THR A 40 -11.17 -4.30 -16.55
CA THR A 40 -11.73 -5.60 -16.92
C THR A 40 -13.04 -5.82 -16.17
N LYS A 41 -14.15 -5.99 -16.90
CA LYS A 41 -15.45 -6.32 -16.31
C LYS A 41 -15.46 -7.81 -15.95
N VAL A 42 -15.35 -8.11 -14.66
CA VAL A 42 -15.33 -9.49 -14.12
C VAL A 42 -16.73 -9.96 -13.69
N LEU A 43 -17.63 -9.01 -13.38
CA LEU A 43 -19.00 -9.25 -12.93
C LEU A 43 -19.99 -8.61 -13.91
N SER A 44 -21.14 -9.24 -14.11
CA SER A 44 -22.30 -8.63 -14.76
C SER A 44 -22.90 -7.50 -13.90
N ASP A 45 -23.75 -6.68 -14.50
CA ASP A 45 -24.41 -5.57 -13.78
C ASP A 45 -25.37 -6.10 -12.70
N ASP A 46 -26.09 -7.19 -12.98
CA ASP A 46 -27.00 -7.83 -12.02
C ASP A 46 -26.25 -8.45 -10.83
N GLU A 47 -25.08 -9.07 -11.06
CA GLU A 47 -24.24 -9.60 -9.99
C GLU A 47 -23.67 -8.47 -9.11
N LEU A 48 -23.27 -7.36 -9.73
CA LEU A 48 -22.80 -6.17 -9.00
C LEU A 48 -23.90 -5.59 -8.11
N GLU A 49 -25.12 -5.46 -8.64
CA GLU A 49 -26.27 -4.96 -7.89
C GLU A 49 -26.68 -5.93 -6.76
N SER A 50 -26.59 -7.24 -7.00
CA SER A 50 -26.84 -8.24 -5.96
C SER A 50 -25.83 -8.13 -4.81
N ILE A 51 -24.54 -7.89 -5.11
CA ILE A 51 -23.52 -7.67 -4.06
C ILE A 51 -23.80 -6.36 -3.33
N HIS A 52 -24.20 -5.31 -4.04
CA HIS A 52 -24.54 -4.02 -3.45
C HIS A 52 -25.70 -4.17 -2.45
N HIS A 53 -26.83 -4.75 -2.85
CA HIS A 53 -27.96 -4.99 -1.96
C HIS A 53 -27.63 -5.91 -0.78
N ALA A 54 -26.83 -6.97 -1.00
CA ALA A 54 -26.37 -7.84 0.07
C ALA A 54 -25.54 -7.06 1.11
N SER A 55 -24.66 -6.15 0.65
CA SER A 55 -23.85 -5.30 1.53
C SER A 55 -24.72 -4.36 2.38
N LEU A 56 -25.73 -3.72 1.79
CA LEU A 56 -26.67 -2.85 2.50
C LEU A 56 -27.48 -3.63 3.54
N ARG A 57 -27.94 -4.82 3.18
CA ARG A 57 -28.64 -5.71 4.11
C ARG A 57 -27.75 -6.10 5.28
N ILE A 58 -26.47 -6.42 5.05
CA ILE A 58 -25.54 -6.75 6.14
C ILE A 58 -25.41 -5.57 7.11
N LEU A 59 -25.21 -4.35 6.59
CA LEU A 59 -25.09 -3.14 7.40
C LEU A 59 -26.37 -2.82 8.18
N SER A 60 -27.54 -3.15 7.63
CA SER A 60 -28.83 -2.88 8.26
C SER A 60 -29.24 -3.93 9.29
N ASP A 61 -29.18 -5.22 8.93
CA ASP A 61 -29.64 -6.32 9.78
C ASP A 61 -28.62 -6.61 10.90
N TYR A 62 -27.33 -6.67 10.55
CA TYR A 62 -26.27 -7.11 11.45
C TYR A 62 -25.42 -5.97 11.99
N GLY A 63 -25.16 -4.94 11.19
CA GLY A 63 -24.33 -3.79 11.56
C GLY A 63 -22.84 -4.12 11.79
N MET A 64 -22.11 -3.22 12.43
CA MET A 64 -20.70 -3.42 12.82
C MET A 64 -20.39 -2.75 14.17
N ASP A 65 -19.37 -3.24 14.87
CA ASP A 65 -18.98 -2.69 16.18
C ASP A 65 -18.08 -1.46 16.05
N PHE A 66 -18.44 -0.38 16.75
CA PHE A 66 -17.65 0.83 16.91
C PHE A 66 -17.22 0.96 18.38
N LEU A 67 -15.94 0.70 18.64
CA LEU A 67 -15.38 0.74 20.00
C LEU A 67 -15.28 2.16 20.56
N ASP A 68 -15.06 3.13 19.67
CA ASP A 68 -14.97 4.55 20.03
C ASP A 68 -16.36 5.14 20.34
N PRO A 69 -16.60 5.64 21.58
CA PRO A 69 -17.86 6.29 21.93
C PRO A 69 -18.14 7.57 21.13
N ASP A 70 -17.12 8.32 20.72
CA ASP A 70 -17.32 9.56 19.96
C ASP A 70 -17.77 9.26 18.53
N ALA A 71 -17.20 8.23 17.91
CA ALA A 71 -17.67 7.73 16.61
C ALA A 71 -19.14 7.28 16.68
N ARG A 72 -19.53 6.56 17.74
CA ARG A 72 -20.93 6.18 17.98
C ARG A 72 -21.84 7.41 18.09
N ASN A 73 -21.44 8.42 18.86
CA ASN A 73 -22.22 9.65 19.00
C ASN A 73 -22.43 10.38 17.66
N LEU A 74 -21.40 10.43 16.81
CA LEU A 74 -21.50 11.03 15.47
C LEU A 74 -22.46 10.24 14.57
N LEU A 75 -22.35 8.91 14.58
CA LEU A 75 -23.20 8.03 13.76
C LEU A 75 -24.66 8.08 14.22
N GLN A 76 -24.91 8.14 15.53
CA GLN A 76 -26.26 8.30 16.07
C GLN A 76 -26.90 9.61 15.61
N LYS A 77 -26.15 10.73 15.65
CA LYS A 77 -26.62 12.03 15.16
C LYS A 77 -26.90 12.03 13.66
N ALA A 78 -26.17 11.24 12.90
CA ALA A 78 -26.41 11.06 11.47
C ALA A 78 -27.66 10.21 11.18
N GLY A 79 -28.21 9.48 12.18
CA GLY A 79 -29.40 8.63 12.05
C GLY A 79 -29.16 7.12 12.18
N ALA A 80 -27.94 6.68 12.52
CA ALA A 80 -27.67 5.26 12.72
C ALA A 80 -28.28 4.75 14.03
N LYS A 81 -28.68 3.48 14.04
CA LYS A 81 -29.22 2.81 15.23
C LYS A 81 -28.06 2.18 16.02
N ILE A 82 -28.04 2.40 17.33
CA ILE A 82 -26.95 1.92 18.19
C ILE A 82 -27.51 1.05 19.32
N GLU A 83 -26.95 -0.15 19.45
CA GLU A 83 -27.20 -1.08 20.55
C GLU A 83 -25.84 -1.47 21.16
N ASP A 84 -25.53 -0.94 22.36
CA ASP A 84 -24.19 -1.02 22.98
C ASP A 84 -23.07 -0.48 22.05
N GLN A 85 -22.24 -1.37 21.51
CA GLN A 85 -21.17 -1.03 20.57
C GLN A 85 -21.57 -1.26 19.11
N ARG A 86 -22.69 -1.94 18.89
CA ARG A 86 -23.16 -2.30 17.55
C ARG A 86 -23.89 -1.13 16.90
N VAL A 87 -23.42 -0.71 15.73
CA VAL A 87 -24.06 0.30 14.90
C VAL A 87 -24.69 -0.35 13.67
N ARG A 88 -25.99 -0.12 13.46
CA ARG A 88 -26.75 -0.54 12.28
C ARG A 88 -27.14 0.67 11.44
N PHE A 89 -27.07 0.51 10.13
CA PHE A 89 -27.26 1.59 9.17
C PHE A 89 -28.54 1.37 8.38
N ASP A 90 -29.36 2.41 8.24
CA ASP A 90 -30.45 2.37 7.28
C ASP A 90 -29.87 2.36 5.85
N PRO A 91 -30.34 1.50 4.92
CA PRO A 91 -29.84 1.49 3.55
C PRO A 91 -29.92 2.86 2.86
N GLU A 92 -31.00 3.62 3.08
CA GLU A 92 -31.19 4.94 2.49
C GLU A 92 -30.16 5.93 3.03
N MET A 93 -29.87 5.87 4.34
CA MET A 93 -28.81 6.67 4.97
C MET A 93 -27.45 6.42 4.31
N VAL A 94 -27.10 5.16 4.05
CA VAL A 94 -25.83 4.81 3.39
C VAL A 94 -25.79 5.37 1.96
N LEU A 95 -26.89 5.21 1.21
CA LEU A 95 -27.03 5.67 -0.17
C LEU A 95 -27.00 7.20 -0.29
N GLU A 96 -27.58 7.94 0.65
CA GLU A 96 -27.49 9.40 0.65
C GLU A 96 -26.10 9.88 1.07
N THR A 97 -25.48 9.21 2.05
CA THR A 97 -24.15 9.60 2.52
C THR A 97 -23.09 9.38 1.44
N ILE A 98 -23.13 8.25 0.70
CA ILE A 98 -22.10 7.95 -0.31
C ILE A 98 -22.12 8.94 -1.49
N LYS A 99 -23.27 9.57 -1.79
CA LYS A 99 -23.37 10.61 -2.83
C LYS A 99 -22.54 11.85 -2.50
N THR A 100 -22.24 12.09 -1.22
CA THR A 100 -21.39 13.22 -0.79
C THR A 100 -19.90 12.95 -1.01
N CYS A 101 -19.52 11.70 -1.28
CA CYS A 101 -18.14 11.32 -1.51
C CYS A 101 -17.70 11.80 -2.91
N PRO A 102 -16.58 12.56 -3.02
CA PRO A 102 -16.08 12.97 -4.32
C PRO A 102 -15.54 11.77 -5.11
N SER A 103 -15.83 11.73 -6.41
CA SER A 103 -15.30 10.68 -7.30
C SER A 103 -13.79 10.81 -7.54
N GLU A 104 -13.25 12.02 -7.40
CA GLU A 104 -11.82 12.33 -7.50
C GLU A 104 -11.41 13.39 -6.48
N PHE A 105 -10.22 13.26 -5.90
CA PHE A 105 -9.64 14.27 -5.01
C PHE A 105 -8.10 14.32 -5.12
N LYS A 106 -7.50 15.37 -4.54
CA LYS A 106 -6.04 15.55 -4.51
C LYS A 106 -5.47 15.22 -3.14
N LEU A 107 -4.45 14.38 -3.13
CA LEU A 107 -3.60 14.15 -1.96
C LEU A 107 -2.39 15.10 -2.05
N HIS A 108 -2.46 16.19 -1.31
CA HIS A 108 -1.45 17.25 -1.34
C HIS A 108 -0.14 16.82 -0.67
N ALA A 109 0.97 16.99 -1.38
CA ALA A 109 2.31 16.73 -0.87
C ALA A 109 3.01 18.03 -0.45
N ARG A 110 3.97 17.93 0.47
CA ARG A 110 4.83 19.06 0.90
C ARG A 110 5.52 19.73 -0.30
N ASN A 111 5.99 18.93 -1.25
CA ASN A 111 6.41 19.40 -2.57
C ASN A 111 5.19 19.32 -3.50
N PRO A 112 4.63 20.44 -3.98
CA PRO A 112 3.47 20.44 -4.86
C PRO A 112 3.65 19.60 -6.13
N ALA A 113 4.88 19.46 -6.65
CA ALA A 113 5.18 18.63 -7.82
C ALA A 113 4.93 17.13 -7.61
N HIS A 114 4.77 16.69 -6.36
CA HIS A 114 4.47 15.31 -5.97
C HIS A 114 3.04 15.15 -5.43
N THR A 115 2.16 16.14 -5.62
CA THR A 115 0.73 16.01 -5.32
C THR A 115 0.12 14.93 -6.22
N LEU A 116 -0.67 14.04 -5.62
CA LEU A 116 -1.31 12.92 -6.33
C LEU A 116 -2.79 13.22 -6.56
N ASN A 117 -3.29 12.83 -7.72
CA ASN A 117 -4.73 12.70 -7.95
C ASN A 117 -5.16 11.28 -7.57
N VAL A 118 -6.31 11.14 -6.89
CA VAL A 118 -6.90 9.87 -6.47
C VAL A 118 -8.30 9.77 -7.07
N GLY A 119 -8.61 8.65 -7.70
CA GLY A 119 -9.85 8.42 -8.43
C GLY A 119 -9.66 8.45 -9.96
N GLY A 120 -10.74 8.19 -10.70
CA GLY A 120 -10.72 8.11 -12.16
C GLY A 120 -9.76 7.04 -12.68
N ASP A 121 -8.93 7.39 -13.66
CA ASP A 121 -7.88 6.54 -14.23
C ASP A 121 -6.49 6.83 -13.65
N TRP A 122 -6.38 7.64 -12.59
CA TRP A 122 -5.10 7.93 -11.95
C TRP A 122 -4.62 6.74 -11.12
N MET A 123 -3.36 6.37 -11.31
CA MET A 123 -2.72 5.33 -10.49
C MET A 123 -1.77 5.98 -9.49
N ALA A 124 -1.99 5.70 -8.21
CA ALA A 124 -1.13 6.12 -7.11
C ALA A 124 -0.43 4.88 -6.52
N PHE A 125 0.90 4.90 -6.49
CA PHE A 125 1.70 3.83 -5.89
C PHE A 125 2.26 4.32 -4.56
N GLY A 126 2.01 3.56 -3.50
CA GLY A 126 2.57 3.78 -2.17
C GLY A 126 3.56 2.68 -1.80
N SER A 127 4.43 2.98 -0.85
CA SER A 127 5.25 1.96 -0.20
C SER A 127 4.37 1.10 0.71
N VAL A 128 4.81 -0.15 0.94
CA VAL A 128 4.18 -1.00 1.96
C VAL A 128 4.41 -0.36 3.32
N ALA A 129 3.33 -0.16 4.06
CA ALA A 129 3.38 0.26 5.46
C ALA A 129 3.10 -0.94 6.38
N SER A 130 3.68 -0.92 7.58
CA SER A 130 3.37 -1.83 8.71
C SER A 130 3.98 -3.23 8.67
N THR A 131 5.01 -3.51 7.85
CA THR A 131 5.72 -4.80 7.94
C THR A 131 6.57 -4.87 9.23
N PRO A 132 6.32 -5.83 10.13
CA PRO A 132 7.07 -5.92 11.40
C PRO A 132 8.49 -6.45 11.20
N ASN A 133 8.79 -7.02 10.03
CA ASN A 133 10.10 -7.57 9.69
C ASN A 133 10.60 -6.94 8.39
N PHE A 134 11.91 -6.80 8.27
CA PHE A 134 12.63 -6.30 7.11
C PHE A 134 13.60 -7.37 6.61
N ILE A 135 13.81 -7.44 5.30
CA ILE A 135 14.86 -8.27 4.69
C ILE A 135 15.87 -7.32 4.08
N GLY A 136 17.09 -7.33 4.61
CA GLY A 136 18.19 -6.51 4.12
C GLY A 136 18.68 -6.94 2.74
N LEU A 137 19.51 -6.10 2.12
CA LEU A 137 20.19 -6.44 0.85
C LEU A 137 21.16 -7.63 1.00
N ASP A 138 21.55 -7.95 2.23
CA ASP A 138 22.31 -9.14 2.60
C ASP A 138 21.45 -10.42 2.66
N GLY A 139 20.14 -10.30 2.45
CA GLY A 139 19.18 -11.40 2.50
C GLY A 139 18.78 -11.82 3.92
N ILE A 140 19.22 -11.10 4.95
CA ILE A 140 18.93 -11.44 6.35
C ILE A 140 17.60 -10.80 6.77
N ARG A 141 16.70 -11.62 7.32
CA ARG A 141 15.43 -11.17 7.90
C ARG A 141 15.61 -10.78 9.36
N HIS A 142 15.13 -9.60 9.75
CA HIS A 142 15.14 -9.14 11.14
C HIS A 142 13.90 -8.29 11.48
N PRO A 143 13.60 -8.03 12.76
CA PRO A 143 12.58 -7.07 13.16
C PRO A 143 12.89 -5.67 12.58
N GLY A 144 11.86 -4.99 12.09
CA GLY A 144 12.00 -3.70 11.44
C GLY A 144 12.51 -2.62 12.41
N THR A 145 13.49 -1.84 11.95
CA THR A 145 14.03 -0.70 12.68
C THR A 145 13.63 0.62 12.01
N ARG A 146 13.82 1.74 12.73
CA ARG A 146 13.62 3.08 12.14
C ARG A 146 14.53 3.32 10.93
N GLN A 147 15.72 2.72 10.90
CA GLN A 147 16.63 2.88 9.77
C GLN A 147 16.08 2.18 8.53
N ASP A 148 15.51 0.99 8.69
CA ASP A 148 14.89 0.25 7.58
C ASP A 148 13.72 1.01 6.97
N PHE A 149 12.91 1.65 7.83
CA PHE A 149 11.83 2.53 7.36
C PHE A 149 12.34 3.70 6.52
N LYS A 150 13.47 4.32 6.92
CA LYS A 150 14.10 5.37 6.10
C LYS A 150 14.62 4.80 4.79
N ASN A 151 15.27 3.64 4.84
CA ASN A 151 15.85 2.98 3.67
C ASN A 151 14.77 2.58 2.65
N SER A 152 13.56 2.23 3.08
CA SER A 152 12.43 1.91 2.18
C SER A 152 11.68 3.14 1.68
N SER A 153 11.85 4.29 2.33
CA SER A 153 11.15 5.54 2.01
C SER A 153 12.00 6.54 1.22
N SER A 154 13.27 6.20 0.95
CA SER A 154 14.25 7.03 0.23
C SER A 154 14.51 6.43 -1.15
#